data_AF-B6HB41-F1
#
_entry.id   AF-B6HB41-F1
#
_cell.length_a   1.000
_cell.length_b   1.000
_cell.length_c   1.000
_cell.angle_alpha   90.00
_cell.angle_beta   90.00
_cell.angle_gamma   90.00
#
_symmetry.space_group_name_H-M   'P 1'
#
loop_
_entity.id
_entity.type
_entity.pdbx_description
1 polymer ?
#
loop_
_entity_poly.entity_id
_entity_poly.type
_entity_poly.pdbx_seq_one_letter_code
_entity_poly.pdbx_strand_id
1 'polypeptide(L)'
;MAAIQQLSESTYTFLSIIDHTLDDIESLCRLDNGHDRRVPCYGLGSLEIVPLEVLQMIILRLDIQSITHFRRVNRRAGLVVDQVPQYKQIIVHAPASIRGCLSIRTGFSFSCQDLYDKLRTTNCDSCGDFGGYLYLVTCRRVCFLCFTEKTDYLPLLRSDVIRKFGLRPKYLAKLPSFKSVPGRYSSRGIQCRRRITLIDHSAA
;
A
#
# COMPACT_ATOMS: atom_id res chain seq x y z
N MET A 1 -5.91 16.30 1.74
CA MET A 1 -4.95 17.17 2.48
C MET A 1 -4.50 18.29 1.54
N ALA A 2 -3.87 19.35 2.05
CA ALA A 2 -3.46 20.54 1.29
C ALA A 2 -1.99 20.41 0.84
N ALA A 3 -1.68 20.85 -0.38
CA ALA A 3 -0.33 20.85 -0.92
C ALA A 3 0.58 21.87 -0.20
N ILE A 4 1.80 21.47 0.10
CA ILE A 4 2.80 22.26 0.82
C ILE A 4 3.85 22.74 -0.18
N GLN A 5 4.21 24.02 -0.17
CA GLN A 5 5.33 24.59 -0.94
C GLN A 5 6.35 25.18 0.02
N GLN A 6 7.64 24.87 -0.15
CA GLN A 6 8.71 25.45 0.67
C GLN A 6 9.10 26.85 0.14
N LEU A 7 9.16 27.85 1.02
CA LEU A 7 9.62 29.20 0.70
C LEU A 7 11.03 29.48 1.24
N SER A 8 11.40 28.86 2.37
CA SER A 8 12.72 28.93 3.00
C SER A 8 12.96 27.69 3.86
N GLU A 9 14.08 27.60 4.58
CA GLU A 9 14.42 26.43 5.42
C GLU A 9 13.32 26.06 6.43
N SER A 10 12.56 27.03 6.95
CA SER A 10 11.51 26.77 7.96
C SER A 10 10.12 27.29 7.59
N THR A 11 9.97 27.91 6.40
CA THR A 11 8.70 28.52 5.99
C THR A 11 8.07 27.73 4.85
N TYR A 12 6.80 27.37 5.03
CA TYR A 12 6.03 26.66 4.04
C TYR A 12 4.69 27.38 3.78
N THR A 13 4.31 27.49 2.52
CA THR A 13 2.99 27.93 2.09
C THR A 13 2.07 26.74 1.92
N PHE A 14 0.84 26.86 2.42
CA PHE A 14 -0.21 25.89 2.20
C PHE A 14 -1.05 26.30 0.99
N LEU A 15 -0.96 25.51 -0.08
CA LEU A 15 -1.83 25.61 -1.24
C LEU A 15 -3.04 24.70 -1.00
N SER A 16 -4.25 25.24 -1.12
CA SER A 16 -5.50 24.47 -1.06
C SER A 16 -5.67 23.60 -2.31
N ILE A 17 -4.82 22.59 -2.46
CA ILE A 17 -4.92 21.56 -3.49
C ILE A 17 -5.61 20.36 -2.86
N ILE A 18 -6.60 19.79 -3.56
CA ILE A 18 -7.25 18.56 -3.12
C ILE A 18 -6.35 17.39 -3.50
N ASP A 19 -5.73 16.78 -2.49
CA ASP A 19 -5.01 15.52 -2.69
C ASP A 19 -6.03 14.39 -2.94
N HIS A 20 -6.02 13.80 -4.13
CA HIS A 20 -6.85 12.64 -4.47
C HIS A 20 -6.23 11.34 -3.92
N THR A 21 -6.14 11.23 -2.59
CA THR A 21 -5.52 10.07 -1.94
C THR A 21 -6.40 8.83 -2.05
N LEU A 22 -5.80 7.65 -1.88
CA LEU A 22 -6.56 6.39 -1.91
C LEU A 22 -7.49 6.25 -0.70
N ASP A 23 -7.21 6.93 0.41
CA ASP A 23 -7.97 6.82 1.65
C ASP A 23 -9.37 7.42 1.50
N ASP A 24 -9.53 8.39 0.59
CA ASP A 24 -10.80 9.06 0.28
C ASP A 24 -11.71 8.24 -0.65
N ILE A 25 -11.22 7.11 -1.18
CA ILE A 25 -11.97 6.30 -2.13
C ILE A 25 -12.72 5.18 -1.37
N GLU A 26 -13.95 5.48 -0.96
CA GLU A 26 -14.82 4.53 -0.22
C GLU A 26 -15.10 3.23 -0.98
N SER A 27 -15.00 3.25 -2.31
CA SER A 27 -15.26 2.10 -3.20
C SER A 27 -14.07 1.15 -3.36
N LEU A 28 -12.92 1.41 -2.72
CA LEU A 28 -11.79 0.48 -2.75
C LEU A 28 -12.15 -0.87 -2.13
N CYS A 29 -11.27 -1.86 -2.33
CA CYS A 29 -11.45 -3.24 -1.88
C CYS A 29 -12.06 -3.31 -0.47
N ARG A 30 -13.29 -3.85 -0.37
CA ARG A 30 -13.96 -4.00 0.92
C ARG A 30 -13.23 -5.06 1.75
N LEU A 31 -12.80 -4.66 2.93
CA LEU A 31 -12.21 -5.56 3.91
C LEU A 31 -13.34 -6.26 4.67
N ASP A 32 -13.25 -7.58 4.80
CA ASP A 32 -14.21 -8.44 5.51
C ASP A 32 -13.83 -8.65 6.99
N ASN A 33 -12.80 -7.95 7.48
CA ASN A 33 -12.36 -8.00 8.88
C ASN A 33 -13.50 -7.68 9.85
N GLY A 34 -13.70 -8.57 10.84
CA GLY A 34 -14.71 -8.38 11.90
C GLY A 34 -16.16 -8.65 11.50
N HIS A 35 -16.44 -9.05 10.25
CA HIS A 35 -17.81 -9.31 9.78
C HIS A 35 -18.32 -10.73 10.04
N ASP A 36 -17.46 -11.76 10.12
CA ASP A 36 -17.88 -13.13 10.43
C ASP A 36 -17.68 -13.46 11.92
N ARG A 37 -18.79 -13.49 12.67
CA ARG A 37 -18.82 -13.84 14.11
C ARG A 37 -19.15 -15.31 14.35
N ARG A 38 -19.29 -16.13 13.31
CA ARG A 38 -19.67 -17.54 13.47
C ARG A 38 -18.48 -18.34 13.97
N VAL A 39 -18.74 -19.22 14.93
CA VAL A 39 -17.73 -20.14 15.46
C VAL A 39 -17.19 -21.03 14.32
N PRO A 40 -15.86 -21.22 14.20
CA PRO A 40 -15.30 -22.15 13.22
C PRO A 40 -15.73 -23.58 13.53
N CYS A 41 -16.22 -24.29 12.51
CA CYS A 41 -16.55 -25.72 12.62
C CYS A 41 -15.35 -26.62 12.30
N TYR A 42 -14.30 -26.05 11.71
CA TYR A 42 -13.10 -26.76 11.27
C TYR A 42 -11.85 -26.02 11.73
N GLY A 43 -10.81 -26.81 12.02
CA GLY A 43 -9.49 -26.33 12.39
C GLY A 43 -8.63 -25.82 11.23
N LEU A 44 -7.33 -25.68 11.45
CA LEU A 44 -6.34 -25.37 10.39
C LEU A 44 -5.74 -26.63 9.73
N GLY A 45 -6.22 -27.82 10.08
CA GLY A 45 -5.66 -29.08 9.60
C GLY A 45 -4.20 -29.24 10.06
N SER A 46 -3.30 -29.56 9.15
CA SER A 46 -1.88 -29.82 9.48
C SER A 46 -1.15 -28.63 10.12
N LEU A 47 -1.64 -27.40 9.95
CA LEU A 47 -1.06 -26.22 10.59
C LEU A 47 -1.35 -26.14 12.10
N GLU A 48 -2.27 -26.96 12.64
CA GLU A 48 -2.54 -26.99 14.09
C GLU A 48 -1.43 -27.63 14.90
N ILE A 49 -0.52 -28.36 14.26
CA ILE A 49 0.69 -28.89 14.88
C ILE A 49 1.63 -27.74 15.29
N VAL A 50 1.51 -26.59 14.64
CA VAL A 50 2.36 -25.42 14.90
C VAL A 50 1.77 -24.60 16.05
N PRO A 51 2.57 -24.24 17.08
CA PRO A 51 2.13 -23.35 18.15
C PRO A 51 1.60 -22.02 17.60
N LEU A 52 0.60 -21.44 18.27
CA LEU A 52 -0.08 -20.24 17.80
C LEU A 52 0.89 -19.08 17.61
N GLU A 53 1.85 -18.91 18.51
CA GLU A 53 2.87 -17.87 18.49
C GLU A 53 3.74 -17.97 17.24
N VAL A 54 4.16 -19.20 16.89
CA VAL A 54 4.96 -19.47 15.68
C VAL A 54 4.12 -19.19 14.44
N LEU A 55 2.85 -19.58 14.44
CA LEU A 55 1.94 -19.30 13.34
C LEU A 55 1.73 -17.79 13.15
N GLN A 56 1.58 -17.03 14.24
CA GLN A 56 1.49 -15.57 14.20
C GLN A 56 2.77 -14.93 13.67
N MET A 57 3.96 -15.43 14.06
CA MET A 57 5.24 -14.99 13.50
C MET A 57 5.33 -15.24 11.99
N ILE A 58 4.86 -16.40 11.52
CA ILE A 58 4.81 -16.71 10.09
C ILE A 58 3.88 -15.73 9.37
N ILE A 59 2.66 -15.54 9.89
CA ILE A 59 1.66 -14.62 9.31
C ILE A 59 2.21 -13.19 9.21
N LEU A 60 2.94 -12.71 10.23
CA LEU A 60 3.54 -11.37 10.20
C LEU A 60 4.55 -11.18 9.07
N ARG A 61 5.24 -12.26 8.68
CA ARG A 61 6.22 -12.25 7.58
C ARG A 61 5.59 -12.43 6.20
N LEU A 62 4.32 -12.83 6.13
CA LEU A 62 3.59 -12.87 4.87
C LEU A 62 3.26 -11.47 4.36
N ASP A 63 3.18 -11.35 3.04
CA ASP A 63 2.70 -10.16 2.37
C ASP A 63 1.18 -9.99 2.54
N ILE A 64 0.71 -8.75 2.39
CA ILE A 64 -0.71 -8.39 2.61
C ILE A 64 -1.65 -9.20 1.72
N GLN A 65 -1.25 -9.52 0.49
CA GLN A 65 -2.05 -10.33 -0.41
C GLN A 65 -2.13 -11.79 0.08
N SER A 66 -1.00 -12.40 0.45
CA SER A 66 -0.93 -13.76 1.00
C SER A 66 -1.72 -13.89 2.30
N ILE A 67 -1.65 -12.88 3.19
CA ILE A 67 -2.47 -12.83 4.40
C ILE A 67 -3.96 -12.80 4.06
N THR A 68 -4.36 -11.95 3.11
CA THR A 68 -5.76 -11.83 2.69
C THR A 68 -6.27 -13.12 2.06
N HIS A 69 -5.43 -13.84 1.30
CA HIS A 69 -5.76 -15.16 0.77
C HIS A 69 -5.89 -16.20 1.88
N PHE A 70 -4.93 -16.25 2.82
CA PHE A 70 -4.97 -17.19 3.94
C PHE A 70 -6.21 -16.99 4.81
N ARG A 71 -6.58 -15.74 5.11
CA ARG A 71 -7.83 -15.40 5.84
C ARG A 71 -9.08 -16.00 5.21
N ARG A 72 -9.09 -16.16 3.88
CA ARG A 72 -10.23 -16.69 3.12
C ARG A 72 -10.26 -18.22 3.01
N VAL A 73 -9.22 -18.92 3.44
CA VAL A 73 -9.16 -20.40 3.37
C VAL A 73 -10.28 -21.02 4.19
N ASN A 74 -10.42 -20.61 5.45
CA ASN A 74 -11.54 -20.98 6.31
C ASN A 74 -11.69 -19.97 7.46
N ARG A 75 -12.77 -20.10 8.25
CA ARG A 75 -13.03 -19.21 9.39
C ARG A 75 -11.93 -19.23 10.44
N ARG A 76 -11.32 -20.39 10.71
CA ARG A 76 -10.25 -20.51 11.70
C ARG A 76 -9.01 -19.72 11.28
N ALA A 77 -8.64 -19.76 9.99
CA ALA A 77 -7.55 -18.97 9.43
C ALA A 77 -7.85 -17.47 9.52
N GLY A 78 -9.07 -17.06 9.18
CA GLY A 78 -9.55 -15.69 9.37
C GLY A 78 -9.38 -15.20 10.81
N LEU A 79 -9.84 -16.00 11.79
CA LEU A 79 -9.70 -15.66 13.21
C LEU A 79 -8.23 -15.58 13.64
N VAL A 80 -7.39 -16.53 13.26
CA VAL A 80 -5.97 -16.52 13.67
C VAL A 80 -5.27 -15.26 13.18
N VAL A 81 -5.51 -14.87 11.93
CA VAL A 81 -4.93 -13.64 11.38
C VAL A 81 -5.51 -12.39 12.06
N ASP A 82 -6.82 -12.35 12.31
CA ASP A 82 -7.46 -11.19 12.97
C ASP A 82 -6.98 -11.02 14.43
N GLN A 83 -6.43 -12.07 15.04
CA GLN A 83 -5.79 -12.02 16.36
C GLN A 83 -4.30 -11.66 16.32
N VAL A 84 -3.67 -11.51 15.14
CA VAL A 84 -2.30 -11.01 15.06
C VAL A 84 -2.28 -9.54 15.47
N PRO A 85 -1.53 -9.16 16.54
CA PRO A 85 -1.62 -7.82 17.12
C PRO A 85 -1.32 -6.70 16.12
N GLN A 86 -0.24 -6.81 15.35
CA GLN A 86 0.18 -5.79 14.38
C GLN A 86 -0.86 -5.64 13.26
N TYR A 87 -1.35 -6.75 12.71
CA TYR A 87 -2.37 -6.73 11.68
C TYR A 87 -3.66 -6.08 12.19
N LYS A 88 -4.09 -6.44 13.41
CA LYS A 88 -5.25 -5.83 14.09
C LYS A 88 -5.08 -4.31 14.23
N GLN A 89 -3.90 -3.84 14.63
CA GLN A 89 -3.62 -2.40 14.74
C GLN A 89 -3.71 -1.68 13.39
N ILE A 90 -3.19 -2.28 12.31
CA ILE A 90 -3.31 -1.72 10.96
C ILE A 90 -4.78 -1.62 10.55
N ILE A 91 -5.57 -2.68 10.76
CA ILE A 91 -6.99 -2.69 10.41
C ILE A 91 -7.78 -1.63 11.18
N VAL A 92 -7.45 -1.40 12.45
CA VAL A 92 -8.14 -0.39 13.28
C VAL A 92 -7.75 1.03 12.89
N HIS A 93 -6.46 1.30 12.68
CA HIS A 93 -5.96 2.68 12.57
C HIS A 93 -5.67 3.14 11.15
N ALA A 94 -5.35 2.22 10.24
CA ALA A 94 -4.99 2.53 8.86
C ALA A 94 -5.52 1.48 7.86
N PRO A 95 -6.81 1.09 7.89
CA PRO A 95 -7.34 0.06 6.99
C PRO A 95 -7.19 0.46 5.51
N ALA A 96 -7.19 1.76 5.23
CA ALA A 96 -7.01 2.29 3.89
C ALA A 96 -5.66 1.89 3.25
N SER A 97 -4.61 1.68 4.05
CA SER A 97 -3.33 1.15 3.55
C SER A 97 -3.48 -0.24 2.93
N ILE A 98 -4.18 -1.16 3.62
CA ILE A 98 -4.47 -2.51 3.11
C ILE A 98 -5.39 -2.44 1.89
N ARG A 99 -6.47 -1.63 1.96
CA ARG A 99 -7.39 -1.44 0.81
C ARG A 99 -6.65 -0.91 -0.40
N GLY A 100 -5.80 0.08 -0.21
CA GLY A 100 -4.98 0.71 -1.23
C GLY A 100 -4.08 -0.32 -1.90
N CYS A 101 -3.27 -1.05 -1.12
CA CYS A 101 -2.34 -2.06 -1.65
C CYS A 101 -3.03 -3.14 -2.48
N LEU A 102 -4.14 -3.69 -1.97
CA LEU A 102 -4.92 -4.68 -2.70
C LEU A 102 -5.54 -4.06 -3.96
N SER A 103 -6.01 -2.83 -3.87
CA SER A 103 -6.65 -2.14 -5.00
C SER A 103 -5.66 -1.80 -6.09
N ILE A 104 -4.44 -1.38 -5.76
CA ILE A 104 -3.39 -1.10 -6.76
C ILE A 104 -2.57 -2.35 -7.15
N ARG A 105 -2.89 -3.51 -6.57
CA ARG A 105 -2.18 -4.79 -6.77
C ARG A 105 -0.70 -4.72 -6.38
N THR A 106 -0.39 -4.14 -5.23
CA THR A 106 0.95 -4.13 -4.60
C THR A 106 0.98 -4.89 -3.28
N GLY A 107 -0.10 -5.63 -2.96
CA GLY A 107 -0.18 -6.39 -1.70
C GLY A 107 0.90 -7.45 -1.52
N PHE A 108 1.63 -7.82 -2.59
CA PHE A 108 2.77 -8.74 -2.55
C PHE A 108 4.12 -8.07 -2.27
N SER A 109 4.20 -6.74 -2.31
CA SER A 109 5.48 -6.01 -2.34
C SER A 109 6.20 -5.97 -0.99
N PHE A 110 5.49 -6.18 0.11
CA PHE A 110 6.04 -6.06 1.47
C PHE A 110 5.20 -6.85 2.47
N SER A 111 5.81 -7.21 3.60
CA SER A 111 5.16 -7.98 4.66
C SER A 111 4.22 -7.13 5.52
N CYS A 112 3.34 -7.79 6.27
CA CYS A 112 2.52 -7.10 7.29
C CYS A 112 3.39 -6.40 8.35
N GLN A 113 4.52 -7.01 8.72
CA GLN A 113 5.46 -6.41 9.66
C GLN A 113 6.06 -5.13 9.08
N ASP A 114 6.48 -5.12 7.81
CA ASP A 114 7.04 -3.92 7.16
C ASP A 114 6.03 -2.77 7.13
N LEU A 115 4.77 -3.07 6.81
CA LEU A 115 3.69 -2.10 6.82
C LEU A 115 3.44 -1.54 8.23
N TYR A 116 3.37 -2.42 9.22
CA TYR A 116 3.16 -2.03 10.61
C TYR A 116 4.28 -1.09 11.09
N ASP A 117 5.53 -1.47 10.86
CA ASP A 117 6.69 -0.68 11.28
C ASP A 117 6.70 0.68 10.57
N LYS A 118 6.40 0.72 9.27
CA LYS A 118 6.33 1.98 8.51
C LYS A 118 5.17 2.88 8.94
N LEU A 119 4.03 2.30 9.32
CA LEU A 119 2.90 3.05 9.87
C LEU A 119 3.18 3.65 11.25
N ARG A 120 4.19 3.15 11.96
CA ARG A 120 4.63 3.76 13.21
C ARG A 120 5.53 4.98 13.01
N THR A 121 6.18 5.10 11.84
CA THR A 121 6.92 6.27 11.29
C THR A 121 7.42 7.27 12.31
N THR A 122 7.54 8.58 12.16
CA THR A 122 6.73 9.59 11.49
C THR A 122 7.46 10.31 10.35
N ASN A 123 8.75 10.04 10.22
CA ASN A 123 9.65 10.73 9.31
C ASN A 123 9.51 10.23 7.85
N CYS A 124 9.78 11.13 6.93
CA CYS A 124 9.93 10.87 5.51
C CYS A 124 11.24 10.13 5.27
N ASP A 125 11.17 9.00 4.57
CA ASP A 125 12.33 8.16 4.23
C ASP A 125 13.32 8.89 3.29
N SER A 126 12.91 10.02 2.72
CA SER A 126 13.65 10.76 1.69
C SER A 126 14.37 12.01 2.21
N CYS A 127 13.83 12.72 3.19
CA CYS A 127 14.40 13.96 3.73
C CYS A 127 14.43 14.04 5.26
N GLY A 128 13.77 13.11 5.97
CA GLY A 128 13.70 13.14 7.44
C GLY A 128 12.57 14.00 8.03
N ASP A 129 11.94 14.89 7.24
CA ASP A 129 10.81 15.70 7.70
C ASP A 129 9.56 14.85 8.02
N PHE A 130 8.49 15.47 8.52
CA PHE A 130 7.24 14.74 8.73
C PHE A 130 6.67 14.16 7.42
N GLY A 131 6.55 12.82 7.39
CA GLY A 131 6.04 12.09 6.24
C GLY A 131 4.54 11.79 6.36
N GLY A 132 3.71 12.69 5.85
CA GLY A 132 2.25 12.58 5.90
C GLY A 132 1.63 11.54 4.96
N TYR A 133 2.40 10.98 4.01
CA TYR A 133 1.90 10.04 3.01
C TYR A 133 2.61 8.70 3.09
N LEU A 134 1.93 7.64 2.66
CA LEU A 134 2.48 6.30 2.51
C LEU A 134 2.49 5.91 1.03
N TYR A 135 3.69 5.77 0.46
CA TYR A 135 3.89 5.27 -0.89
C TYR A 135 3.76 3.74 -0.93
N LEU A 136 2.56 3.28 -1.30
CA LEU A 136 2.15 1.87 -1.25
C LEU A 136 2.83 0.95 -2.28
N VAL A 137 3.64 1.47 -3.20
CA VAL A 137 4.36 0.63 -4.18
C VAL A 137 5.56 -0.06 -3.52
N THR A 138 6.29 0.68 -2.69
CA THR A 138 7.52 0.22 -2.02
C THR A 138 7.47 0.38 -0.50
N CYS A 139 6.28 0.61 0.08
CA CYS A 139 6.06 0.83 1.52
C CYS A 139 6.97 1.91 2.13
N ARG A 140 7.03 3.09 1.51
CA ARG A 140 7.85 4.21 1.99
C ARG A 140 7.00 5.33 2.55
N ARG A 141 7.43 5.92 3.67
CA ARG A 141 6.78 7.11 4.22
C ARG A 141 7.39 8.34 3.58
N VAL A 142 6.56 9.25 3.10
CA VAL A 142 7.02 10.39 2.29
C VAL A 142 6.26 11.66 2.66
N CYS A 143 6.95 12.80 2.71
CA CYS A 143 6.32 14.10 2.90
C CYS A 143 5.71 14.58 1.57
N PHE A 144 4.84 15.60 1.62
CA PHE A 144 4.21 16.13 0.42
C PHE A 144 5.23 16.57 -0.64
N LEU A 145 6.25 17.34 -0.23
CA LEU A 145 7.28 17.89 -1.12
C LEU A 145 8.05 16.78 -1.83
N CYS A 146 8.58 15.80 -1.07
CA CYS A 146 9.29 14.68 -1.69
C CYS A 146 8.39 13.88 -2.63
N PHE A 147 7.12 13.67 -2.26
CA PHE A 147 6.18 12.90 -3.07
C PHE A 147 5.87 13.57 -4.42
N THR A 148 5.87 14.91 -4.49
CA THR A 148 5.55 15.65 -5.71
C THR A 148 6.78 16.06 -6.52
N GLU A 149 7.94 16.25 -5.89
CA GLU A 149 9.14 16.78 -6.54
C GLU A 149 10.16 15.71 -6.91
N LYS A 150 10.31 14.64 -6.11
CA LYS A 150 11.30 13.60 -6.41
C LYS A 150 10.77 12.63 -7.46
N THR A 151 11.58 12.38 -8.47
CA THR A 151 11.26 11.46 -9.58
C THR A 151 10.94 10.05 -9.12
N ASP A 152 11.54 9.61 -8.00
CA ASP A 152 11.34 8.28 -7.42
C ASP A 152 9.86 7.97 -7.12
N TYR A 153 9.06 8.99 -6.81
CA TYR A 153 7.64 8.86 -6.50
C TYR A 153 6.73 9.24 -7.68
N LEU A 154 7.28 9.34 -8.90
CA LEU A 154 6.56 9.65 -10.14
C LEU A 154 6.53 8.43 -11.09
N PRO A 155 5.57 7.50 -10.90
CA PRO A 155 5.45 6.30 -11.71
C PRO A 155 5.30 6.56 -13.21
N LEU A 156 5.91 5.70 -14.00
CA LEU A 156 6.00 5.84 -15.45
C LEU A 156 5.07 4.88 -16.18
N LEU A 157 4.54 5.30 -17.33
CA LEU A 157 3.90 4.37 -18.26
C LEU A 157 4.95 3.48 -18.90
N ARG A 158 4.54 2.27 -19.32
CA ARG A 158 5.41 1.37 -20.08
C ARG A 158 6.05 2.03 -21.30
N SER A 159 5.28 2.83 -22.04
CA SER A 159 5.76 3.58 -23.19
C SER A 159 6.86 4.58 -22.83
N ASP A 160 6.73 5.23 -21.67
CA ASP A 160 7.72 6.19 -21.19
C ASP A 160 9.01 5.50 -20.77
N VAL A 161 8.91 4.36 -20.09
CA VAL A 161 10.09 3.56 -19.72
C VAL A 161 10.86 3.09 -20.96
N ILE A 162 10.17 2.59 -21.99
CA ILE A 162 10.79 2.17 -23.26
C ILE A 162 11.47 3.37 -23.94
N ARG A 163 10.76 4.50 -24.03
CA ARG A 163 11.26 5.69 -24.72
C ARG A 163 12.44 6.36 -23.99
N LYS A 164 12.39 6.42 -22.64
CA LYS A 164 13.37 7.13 -21.82
C LYS A 164 14.61 6.28 -21.53
N PHE A 165 14.44 4.98 -21.31
CA PHE A 165 15.54 4.09 -20.90
C PHE A 165 15.91 3.02 -21.92
N GLY A 166 15.21 2.92 -23.06
CA GLY A 166 15.50 1.92 -24.09
C GLY A 166 15.23 0.47 -23.67
N LEU A 167 14.47 0.26 -22.59
CA LEU A 167 14.20 -1.07 -22.03
C LEU A 167 13.30 -1.89 -22.96
N ARG A 168 13.69 -3.14 -23.23
CA ARG A 168 12.85 -4.07 -24.02
C ARG A 168 11.62 -4.51 -23.22
N PRO A 169 10.45 -4.74 -23.86
CA PRO A 169 9.22 -5.13 -23.17
C PRO A 169 9.33 -6.34 -22.24
N LYS A 170 10.18 -7.31 -22.59
CA LYS A 170 10.43 -8.52 -21.78
C LYS A 170 11.00 -8.22 -20.39
N TYR A 171 11.76 -7.13 -20.22
CA TYR A 171 12.33 -6.75 -18.93
C TYR A 171 11.32 -5.98 -18.06
N LEU A 172 10.38 -5.27 -18.68
CA LEU A 172 9.35 -4.50 -17.98
C LEU A 172 8.41 -5.36 -17.13
N ALA A 173 8.24 -6.64 -17.47
CA ALA A 173 7.41 -7.56 -16.70
C ALA A 173 8.00 -7.89 -15.32
N LYS A 174 9.32 -7.71 -15.14
CA LYS A 174 10.03 -7.99 -13.90
C LYS A 174 10.16 -6.77 -12.99
N LEU A 175 9.87 -5.58 -13.50
CA LEU A 175 10.00 -4.35 -12.73
C LEU A 175 8.82 -4.22 -11.75
N PRO A 176 9.08 -3.73 -10.52
CA PRO A 176 8.06 -3.24 -9.61
C PRO A 176 7.04 -2.37 -10.35
N SER A 177 5.80 -2.83 -10.37
CA SER A 177 4.72 -2.19 -11.09
C SER A 177 3.41 -2.36 -10.34
N PHE A 178 2.49 -1.44 -10.59
CA PHE A 178 1.18 -1.44 -9.96
C PHE A 178 0.09 -1.06 -10.96
N LYS A 179 -1.15 -1.29 -10.57
CA LYS A 179 -2.34 -0.91 -11.33
C LYS A 179 -2.94 0.36 -10.74
N SER A 180 -3.24 1.34 -11.60
CA SER A 180 -4.04 2.48 -11.16
C SER A 180 -5.46 2.06 -10.78
N VAL A 181 -6.14 2.88 -9.97
CA VAL A 181 -7.57 2.78 -9.69
C VAL A 181 -8.33 3.70 -10.64
N PRO A 182 -9.53 3.35 -11.13
CA PRO A 182 -10.34 4.31 -11.87
C PRO A 182 -10.66 5.55 -11.01
N GLY A 183 -10.51 6.76 -11.55
CA GLY A 183 -10.71 7.97 -10.76
C GLY A 183 -10.30 9.26 -11.47
N ARG A 184 -10.32 10.36 -10.71
CA ARG A 184 -9.83 11.68 -11.15
C ARG A 184 -8.37 11.83 -10.75
N TYR A 185 -7.53 12.22 -11.70
CA TYR A 185 -6.09 12.36 -11.51
C TYR A 185 -5.63 13.76 -11.92
N SER A 186 -4.56 14.23 -11.27
CA SER A 186 -3.95 15.56 -11.44
C SER A 186 -4.85 16.73 -11.08
N SER A 187 -4.26 17.90 -10.88
CA SER A 187 -4.98 19.17 -10.69
C SER A 187 -5.89 19.54 -11.86
N ARG A 188 -5.66 18.97 -13.06
CA ARG A 188 -6.52 19.15 -14.24
C ARG A 188 -7.78 18.30 -14.23
N GLY A 189 -7.98 17.44 -13.23
CA GLY A 189 -9.19 16.62 -13.11
C GLY A 189 -9.34 15.56 -14.21
N ILE A 190 -8.22 15.05 -14.73
CA ILE A 190 -8.18 14.05 -15.80
C ILE A 190 -8.90 12.78 -15.33
N GLN A 191 -9.91 12.35 -16.08
CA GLN A 191 -10.65 11.14 -15.76
C GLN A 191 -9.93 9.90 -16.33
N CYS A 192 -9.47 9.01 -15.45
CA CYS A 192 -8.96 7.70 -15.85
C CYS A 192 -10.00 6.64 -15.51
N ARG A 193 -10.77 6.19 -16.51
CA ARG A 193 -11.79 5.14 -16.31
C ARG A 193 -11.21 3.73 -16.34
N ARG A 194 -10.11 3.53 -17.08
CA ARG A 194 -9.44 2.23 -17.23
C ARG A 194 -8.26 2.14 -16.27
N ARG A 195 -8.03 0.95 -15.73
CA ARG A 195 -6.84 0.65 -14.93
C ARG A 195 -5.63 0.56 -15.86
N ILE A 196 -4.66 1.43 -15.67
CA ILE A 196 -3.38 1.40 -16.39
C ILE A 196 -2.31 0.73 -15.53
N THR A 197 -1.25 0.22 -16.17
CA THR A 197 -0.10 -0.30 -15.42
C THR A 197 0.98 0.76 -15.41
N LEU A 198 1.47 1.07 -14.23
CA LEU A 198 2.54 2.02 -14.00
C LEU A 198 3.74 1.26 -13.42
N ILE A 199 4.93 1.67 -13.82
CA ILE A 199 6.20 1.13 -13.34
C ILE A 199 6.76 2.12 -12.32
N ASP A 200 7.26 1.60 -11.21
CA ASP A 200 7.96 2.38 -10.21
C ASP A 200 9.20 3.04 -10.84
N HIS A 201 9.37 4.35 -10.65
CA HIS A 201 10.46 5.07 -11.30
C HIS A 201 11.82 4.62 -10.77
N SER A 202 11.94 4.29 -9.48
CA SER A 202 13.21 3.89 -8.88
C SER A 202 13.70 2.52 -9.36
N ALA A 203 12.82 1.74 -10.00
CA ALA A 203 13.13 0.42 -10.53
C ALA A 203 13.33 0.38 -12.06
N ALA A 204 13.09 1.48 -12.77
CA ALA A 204 13.26 1.59 -14.22
C ALA A 204 14.66 2.12 -14.58
#